data_AF-A0A708MUX0-F1
#
_entry.id   AF-A0A708MUX0-F1
#
_cell.length_a   1.000
_cell.length_b   1.000
_cell.length_c   1.000
_cell.angle_alpha   90.00
_cell.angle_beta   90.00
_cell.angle_gamma   90.00
#
_symmetry.space_group_name_H-M   'P 1'
#
loop_
_entity.id
_entity.type
_entity.pdbx_description
1 polymer ?
#
loop_
_entity_poly.entity_id
_entity_poly.type
_entity_poly.pdbx_seq_one_letter_code
_entity_poly.pdbx_strand_id
1 'polypeptide(L)'
;SENPDDAGRYSMDVEQGQYTVTLLVDGYPPSHAGVITVYDDSKPGTLNDFLGAMTEDDVRPEALRRFEAMVEEVARQASEASRNATAAGQASEQAQTSAGQASESATAAVNAAGAAEASATQAASSAASAESSAGTATTKAGEASASAASADTARTAAAASAAAAKTSEANADASRTAAGDSAAAAAASATAAQTSAERAGASETAAKTSETQAASSAGDAGASATAAAASEKAAAASAAAAKTSETNAATSASTAAASATAASSSASEASTHAAASDTSASLAAQSSTA
;
A
#
# COMPACT_ATOMS: atom_id res chain seq x y z
N SER A 1 91.77 106.29 88.55
CA SER A 1 92.25 107.61 88.13
C SER A 1 92.42 107.52 86.63
N GLU A 2 91.37 107.86 85.90
CA GLU A 2 91.31 107.73 84.45
C GLU A 2 91.49 109.12 83.86
N ASN A 3 92.73 109.60 83.86
CA ASN A 3 93.07 110.68 82.97
C ASN A 3 93.32 110.05 81.59
N PRO A 4 92.78 110.64 80.51
CA PRO A 4 92.98 110.10 79.18
C PRO A 4 94.47 110.10 78.83
N ASP A 5 94.90 109.10 78.07
CA ASP A 5 96.26 109.08 77.53
C ASP A 5 96.51 110.25 76.55
N ASP A 6 97.76 110.48 76.13
CA ASP A 6 98.13 111.57 75.20
C ASP A 6 97.35 111.56 73.86
N ALA A 7 96.56 110.50 73.58
CA ALA A 7 95.68 110.35 72.42
C ALA A 7 94.18 110.45 72.75
N GLY A 8 93.80 110.77 73.99
CA GLY A 8 92.41 110.98 74.41
C GLY A 8 91.62 109.72 74.76
N ARG A 9 92.26 108.56 74.97
CA ARG A 9 91.57 107.29 75.26
C ARG A 9 91.37 107.07 76.76
N TYR A 10 90.20 106.55 77.12
CA TYR A 10 89.83 106.13 78.47
C TYR A 10 89.75 104.61 78.54
N SER A 11 90.20 104.03 79.66
CA SER A 11 90.14 102.58 79.93
C SER A 11 89.82 102.36 81.40
N MET A 12 88.76 101.60 81.67
CA MET A 12 88.28 101.24 83.02
C MET A 12 88.17 99.72 83.14
N ASP A 13 88.60 99.17 84.27
CA ASP A 13 88.21 97.82 84.67
C ASP A 13 86.86 97.91 85.39
N VAL A 14 85.85 97.22 84.86
CA VAL A 14 84.49 97.18 85.41
C VAL A 14 84.14 95.76 85.83
N GLU A 15 83.38 95.61 86.92
CA GLU A 15 82.92 94.31 87.41
C GLU A 15 81.77 93.79 86.54
N GLN A 16 81.33 92.54 86.76
CA GLN A 16 80.15 92.01 86.07
C GLN A 16 78.89 92.78 86.49
N GLY A 17 78.08 93.16 85.52
CA GLY A 17 76.87 93.95 85.78
C GLY A 17 76.45 94.81 84.62
N GLN A 18 75.33 95.49 84.81
CA GLN A 18 74.77 96.41 83.83
C GLN A 18 75.16 97.85 84.20
N TYR A 19 75.83 98.55 83.29
CA TYR A 19 76.34 99.90 83.51
C TYR A 19 75.68 100.89 82.54
N THR A 20 75.27 102.02 83.08
CA THR A 20 74.70 103.13 82.33
C THR A 20 75.82 104.08 81.94
N VAL A 21 76.04 104.24 80.63
CA VAL A 21 77.14 105.06 80.11
C VAL A 21 76.62 106.43 79.68
N THR A 22 77.27 107.49 80.16
CA THR A 22 76.89 108.88 79.88
C THR A 22 78.14 109.67 79.53
N LEU A 23 78.13 110.36 78.39
CA LEU A 23 79.25 111.21 77.96
C LEU A 23 79.01 112.65 78.42
N LEU A 24 80.03 113.24 79.03
CA LEU A 24 80.05 114.63 79.43
C LEU A 24 81.19 115.35 78.69
N VAL A 25 80.86 116.35 77.88
CA VAL A 25 81.82 117.16 77.12
C VAL A 25 81.71 118.60 77.59
N ASP A 26 82.85 119.24 77.88
CA ASP A 26 82.87 120.60 78.45
C ASP A 26 82.19 121.60 77.51
N GLY A 27 81.16 122.29 78.02
CA GLY A 27 80.28 123.18 77.25
C GLY A 27 78.99 122.55 76.67
N TYR A 28 78.78 121.23 76.77
CA TYR A 28 77.55 120.54 76.32
C TYR A 28 76.89 119.74 77.46
N PRO A 29 75.54 119.63 77.48
CA PRO A 29 74.84 118.83 78.48
C PRO A 29 75.20 117.33 78.36
N PRO A 30 75.29 116.59 79.48
CA PRO A 30 75.60 115.17 79.46
C PRO A 30 74.60 114.38 78.61
N SER A 31 75.13 113.54 77.72
CA SER A 31 74.35 112.70 76.81
C SER A 31 74.45 111.25 77.23
N HIS A 32 73.31 110.60 77.47
CA HIS A 32 73.27 109.16 77.74
C HIS A 32 73.66 108.41 76.46
N ALA A 33 74.77 107.68 76.52
CA ALA A 33 75.33 106.95 75.38
C ALA A 33 74.61 105.62 75.17
N GLY A 34 74.16 105.00 76.25
CA GLY A 34 73.47 103.73 76.27
C GLY A 34 73.85 102.91 77.51
N VAL A 35 73.40 101.67 77.53
CA VAL A 35 73.66 100.72 78.61
C VAL A 35 74.55 99.62 78.06
N ILE A 36 75.60 99.29 78.81
CA ILE A 36 76.44 98.13 78.54
C ILE A 36 76.16 97.06 79.57
N THR A 37 76.25 95.81 79.16
CA THR A 37 76.18 94.67 80.08
C THR A 37 77.50 93.91 79.98
N VAL A 38 78.18 93.77 81.11
CA VAL A 38 79.42 93.02 81.22
C VAL A 38 79.10 91.68 81.87
N TYR A 39 79.20 90.63 81.07
CA TYR A 39 79.06 89.24 81.52
C TYR A 39 80.39 88.70 82.05
N ASP A 40 80.36 87.62 82.83
CA ASP A 40 81.55 86.96 83.37
C ASP A 40 82.51 86.46 82.26
N ASP A 41 81.96 86.08 81.10
CA ASP A 41 82.70 85.65 79.92
C ASP A 41 82.98 86.78 78.91
N SER A 42 82.68 88.04 79.27
CA SER A 42 82.91 89.18 78.38
C SER A 42 84.39 89.46 78.19
N LYS A 43 84.81 89.51 76.91
CA LYS A 43 86.20 89.83 76.55
C LYS A 43 86.46 91.33 76.65
N PRO A 44 87.68 91.76 77.01
CA PRO A 44 88.06 93.17 76.93
C PRO A 44 87.81 93.73 75.53
N GLY A 45 87.20 94.92 75.47
CA GLY A 45 86.74 95.53 74.22
C GLY A 45 86.52 97.02 74.38
N THR A 46 86.19 97.70 73.30
CA THR A 46 85.85 99.12 73.34
C THR A 46 84.45 99.33 73.88
N LEU A 47 84.17 100.50 74.44
CA LEU A 47 82.83 100.86 74.90
C LEU A 47 81.75 100.61 73.83
N ASN A 48 82.05 100.89 72.56
CA ASN A 48 81.12 100.67 71.46
C ASN A 48 80.86 99.17 71.20
N ASP A 49 81.85 98.30 71.45
CA ASP A 49 81.68 96.85 71.33
C ASP A 49 80.66 96.32 72.35
N PHE A 50 80.64 96.90 73.55
CA PHE A 50 79.69 96.56 74.61
C PHE A 50 78.33 97.24 74.46
N LEU A 51 78.28 98.47 73.93
CA LEU A 51 77.02 99.17 73.62
C LEU A 51 76.27 98.52 72.46
N GLY A 52 76.97 97.81 71.56
CA GLY A 52 76.39 97.04 70.47
C GLY A 52 76.24 95.54 70.75
N ALA A 53 76.69 95.06 71.92
CA ALA A 53 76.58 93.66 72.29
C ALA A 53 75.12 93.31 72.60
N MET A 54 74.58 92.28 71.95
CA MET A 54 73.23 91.78 72.26
C MET A 54 73.18 91.28 73.71
N THR A 55 72.17 91.73 74.45
CA THR A 55 71.94 91.36 75.84
C THR A 55 70.98 90.17 75.96
N GLU A 56 70.93 89.52 77.12
CA GLU A 56 70.01 88.39 77.38
C GLU A 56 68.52 88.79 77.24
N ASP A 57 68.19 90.05 77.54
CA ASP A 57 66.86 90.62 77.30
C ASP A 57 66.55 90.80 75.81
N ASP A 58 67.57 90.84 74.93
CA ASP A 58 67.39 90.88 73.49
C ASP A 58 67.10 89.47 72.91
N VAL A 59 67.62 88.40 73.53
CA VAL A 59 67.40 87.00 73.09
C VAL A 59 66.17 86.34 73.71
N ARG A 60 65.70 86.76 74.88
CA ARG A 60 64.49 86.22 75.53
C ARG A 60 63.20 86.41 74.68
N PRO A 61 62.98 87.56 74.01
CA PRO A 61 61.91 87.72 73.04
C PRO A 61 62.04 86.78 71.84
N GLU A 62 63.26 86.53 71.35
CA GLU A 62 63.49 85.62 70.23
C GLU A 62 63.24 84.14 70.61
N ALA A 63 63.65 83.73 71.81
CA ALA A 63 63.42 82.37 72.30
C ALA A 63 61.92 82.06 72.48
N LEU A 64 61.13 82.99 73.04
CA LEU A 64 59.68 82.84 73.11
C LEU A 64 59.04 82.81 71.71
N ARG A 65 59.45 83.71 70.78
CA ARG A 65 58.94 83.68 69.39
C ARG A 65 59.25 82.37 68.68
N ARG A 66 60.43 81.78 68.89
CA ARG A 66 60.79 80.46 68.33
C ARG A 66 59.98 79.34 68.98
N PHE A 67 59.72 79.41 70.29
CA PHE A 67 58.88 78.45 70.98
C PHE A 67 57.41 78.54 70.52
N GLU A 68 56.85 79.73 70.39
CA GLU A 68 55.52 79.97 69.85
C GLU A 68 55.40 79.45 68.41
N ALA A 69 56.39 79.73 67.55
CA ALA A 69 56.43 79.19 66.19
C ALA A 69 56.51 77.66 66.17
N MET A 70 57.23 77.04 67.10
CA MET A 70 57.30 75.58 67.25
C MET A 70 55.95 75.00 67.70
N VAL A 71 55.28 75.64 68.66
CA VAL A 71 53.96 75.20 69.15
C VAL A 71 52.90 75.35 68.05
N GLU A 72 52.94 76.44 67.29
CA GLU A 72 52.06 76.65 66.13
C GLU A 72 52.31 75.58 65.06
N GLU A 73 53.57 75.26 64.79
CA GLU A 73 53.95 74.21 63.85
C GLU A 73 53.51 72.81 64.34
N VAL A 74 53.65 72.50 65.63
CA VAL A 74 53.14 71.25 66.22
C VAL A 74 51.61 71.21 66.15
N ALA A 75 50.92 72.31 66.39
CA ALA A 75 49.47 72.39 66.26
C ALA A 75 49.00 72.19 64.80
N ARG A 76 49.74 72.78 63.84
CA ARG A 76 49.54 72.57 62.39
C ARG A 76 49.72 71.10 62.03
N GLN A 77 50.83 70.48 62.45
CA GLN A 77 51.12 69.06 62.22
C GLN A 77 50.07 68.15 62.85
N ALA A 78 49.58 68.46 64.06
CA ALA A 78 48.51 67.71 64.71
C ALA A 78 47.19 67.81 63.94
N SER A 79 46.85 69.00 63.41
CA SER A 79 45.68 69.19 62.56
C SER A 79 45.78 68.39 61.25
N GLU A 80 46.95 68.38 60.62
CA GLU A 80 47.20 67.58 59.42
C GLU A 80 47.14 66.08 59.70
N ALA A 81 47.72 65.62 60.81
CA ALA A 81 47.61 64.22 61.24
C ALA A 81 46.15 63.81 61.47
N SER A 82 45.34 64.67 62.09
CA SER A 82 43.91 64.44 62.28
C SER A 82 43.17 64.34 60.94
N ARG A 83 43.40 65.28 60.01
CA ARG A 83 42.81 65.24 58.66
C ARG A 83 43.21 64.00 57.89
N ASN A 84 44.49 63.62 57.97
CA ASN A 84 45.02 62.42 57.31
C ASN A 84 44.40 61.14 57.91
N ALA A 85 44.22 61.07 59.23
CA ALA A 85 43.55 59.95 59.87
C ALA A 85 42.08 59.84 59.43
N THR A 86 41.36 60.96 59.32
CA THR A 86 39.99 60.98 58.77
C THR A 86 39.95 60.51 57.32
N ALA A 87 40.85 61.02 56.46
CA ALA A 87 40.94 60.60 55.06
C ALA A 87 41.28 59.11 54.92
N ALA A 88 42.19 58.59 55.75
CA ALA A 88 42.51 57.17 55.79
C ALA A 88 41.31 56.32 56.24
N GLY A 89 40.52 56.80 57.22
CA GLY A 89 39.27 56.17 57.64
C GLY A 89 38.25 56.07 56.50
N GLN A 90 38.01 57.18 55.79
CA GLN A 90 37.12 57.23 54.63
C GLN A 90 37.61 56.31 53.49
N ALA A 91 38.91 56.31 53.21
CA ALA A 91 39.49 55.42 52.21
C ALA A 91 39.33 53.94 52.60
N SER A 92 39.47 53.61 53.89
CA SER A 92 39.23 52.25 54.39
C SER A 92 37.76 51.84 54.23
N GLU A 93 36.80 52.71 54.55
CA GLU A 93 35.37 52.45 54.35
C GLU A 93 35.03 52.26 52.87
N GLN A 94 35.61 53.07 51.99
CA GLN A 94 35.44 52.94 50.55
C GLN A 94 36.03 51.62 50.03
N ALA A 95 37.22 51.23 50.49
CA ALA A 95 37.84 49.95 50.13
C ALA A 95 37.00 48.76 50.60
N GLN A 96 36.43 48.81 51.81
CA GLN A 96 35.52 47.79 52.32
C GLN A 96 34.24 47.69 51.47
N THR A 97 33.67 48.83 51.06
CA THR A 97 32.51 48.88 50.17
C THR A 97 32.83 48.25 48.80
N SER A 98 33.96 48.63 48.19
CA SER A 98 34.40 48.06 46.91
C SER A 98 34.68 46.56 47.02
N ALA A 99 35.24 46.09 48.13
CA ALA A 99 35.42 44.65 48.38
C ALA A 99 34.08 43.91 48.47
N GLY A 100 33.08 44.51 49.13
CA GLY A 100 31.71 43.99 49.17
C GLY A 100 31.09 43.86 47.78
N GLN A 101 31.16 44.92 46.97
CA GLN A 101 30.66 44.92 45.59
C GLN A 101 31.35 43.89 44.70
N ALA A 102 32.67 43.70 44.87
CA ALA A 102 33.42 42.69 44.15
C ALA A 102 32.98 41.27 44.53
N SER A 103 32.72 41.02 45.81
CA SER A 103 32.20 39.74 46.31
C SER A 103 30.79 39.43 45.78
N GLU A 104 29.91 40.44 45.78
CA GLU A 104 28.56 40.35 45.20
C GLU A 104 28.63 40.06 43.69
N SER A 105 29.50 40.76 42.96
CA SER A 105 29.72 40.57 41.53
C SER A 105 30.25 39.17 41.22
N ALA A 106 31.19 38.66 42.03
CA ALA A 106 31.71 37.30 41.89
C ALA A 106 30.60 36.25 42.11
N THR A 107 29.74 36.46 43.11
CA THR A 107 28.59 35.58 43.38
C THR A 107 27.59 35.60 42.21
N ALA A 108 27.29 36.78 41.67
CA ALA A 108 26.43 36.93 40.51
C ALA A 108 27.00 36.22 39.27
N ALA A 109 28.31 36.30 39.04
CA ALA A 109 28.98 35.62 37.95
C ALA A 109 28.91 34.09 38.07
N VAL A 110 29.10 33.54 39.28
CA VAL A 110 28.96 32.10 39.54
C VAL A 110 27.52 31.63 39.29
N ASN A 111 26.52 32.39 39.76
CA ASN A 111 25.11 32.06 39.53
C ASN A 111 24.75 32.11 38.04
N ALA A 112 25.25 33.11 37.30
CA ALA A 112 25.05 33.22 35.87
C ALA A 112 25.69 32.05 35.11
N ALA A 113 26.89 31.61 35.51
CA ALA A 113 27.55 30.44 34.95
C ALA A 113 26.72 29.16 35.18
N GLY A 114 26.20 28.96 36.39
CA GLY A 114 25.32 27.82 36.71
C GLY A 114 24.01 27.84 35.90
N ALA A 115 23.40 29.01 35.72
CA ALA A 115 22.21 29.16 34.89
C ALA A 115 22.49 28.85 33.41
N ALA A 116 23.66 29.25 32.89
CA ALA A 116 24.09 28.94 31.54
C ALA A 116 24.33 27.43 31.35
N GLU A 117 24.95 26.76 32.32
CA GLU A 117 25.16 25.29 32.31
C GLU A 117 23.83 24.53 32.32
N ALA A 118 22.88 24.95 33.17
CA ALA A 118 21.54 24.37 33.20
C ALA A 118 20.82 24.56 31.86
N SER A 119 20.93 25.75 31.26
CA SER A 119 20.34 26.05 29.95
C SER A 119 20.96 25.19 28.83
N ALA A 120 22.28 24.98 28.86
CA ALA A 120 22.97 24.11 27.91
C ALA A 120 22.52 22.64 28.04
N THR A 121 22.33 22.15 29.26
CA THR A 121 21.82 20.81 29.53
C THR A 121 20.38 20.64 29.03
N GLN A 122 19.53 21.66 29.22
CA GLN A 122 18.17 21.66 28.70
C GLN A 122 18.15 21.64 27.17
N ALA A 123 18.99 22.46 26.52
CA ALA A 123 19.10 22.49 25.06
C ALA A 123 19.55 21.13 24.51
N ALA A 124 20.53 20.47 25.14
CA ALA A 124 20.97 19.14 24.76
C ALA A 124 19.84 18.09 24.89
N SER A 125 19.05 18.15 25.97
CA SER A 125 17.90 17.26 26.17
C SER A 125 16.80 17.48 25.13
N SER A 126 16.54 18.74 24.77
CA SER A 126 15.61 19.09 23.69
C SER A 126 16.09 18.61 22.32
N ALA A 127 17.39 18.72 22.03
CA ALA A 127 17.98 18.20 20.80
C ALA A 127 17.83 16.67 20.70
N ALA A 128 18.14 15.94 21.77
CA ALA A 128 17.96 14.48 21.82
C ALA A 128 16.48 14.07 21.63
N SER A 129 15.55 14.84 22.22
CA SER A 129 14.11 14.62 22.03
C SER A 129 13.66 14.86 20.58
N ALA A 130 14.21 15.90 19.94
CA ALA A 130 13.95 16.19 18.53
C ALA A 130 14.51 15.10 17.60
N GLU A 131 15.72 14.60 17.86
CA GLU A 131 16.30 13.47 17.13
C GLU A 131 15.45 12.19 17.26
N SER A 132 15.00 11.85 18.47
CA SER A 132 14.10 10.72 18.71
C SER A 132 12.77 10.87 17.96
N SER A 133 12.22 12.08 17.95
CA SER A 133 10.98 12.41 17.23
C SER A 133 11.17 12.29 15.71
N ALA A 134 12.31 12.75 15.18
CA ALA A 134 12.66 12.61 13.77
C ALA A 134 12.84 11.13 13.35
N GLY A 135 13.46 10.31 14.22
CA GLY A 135 13.55 8.87 14.02
C GLY A 135 12.16 8.21 13.97
N THR A 136 11.27 8.58 14.90
CA THR A 136 9.88 8.09 14.92
C THR A 136 9.12 8.48 13.65
N ALA A 137 9.27 9.73 13.19
CA ALA A 137 8.65 10.21 11.96
C ALA A 137 9.16 9.43 10.73
N THR A 138 10.46 9.13 10.68
CA THR A 138 11.07 8.32 9.60
C THR A 138 10.50 6.91 9.56
N THR A 139 10.37 6.25 10.73
CA THR A 139 9.75 4.93 10.84
C THR A 139 8.29 4.97 10.37
N LYS A 140 7.51 5.97 10.80
CA LYS A 140 6.11 6.13 10.38
C LYS A 140 5.96 6.38 8.88
N ALA A 141 6.87 7.14 8.27
CA ALA A 141 6.90 7.32 6.83
C ALA A 141 7.17 6.00 6.08
N GLY A 142 8.05 5.15 6.61
CA GLY A 142 8.31 3.81 6.10
C GLY A 142 7.08 2.89 6.19
N GLU A 143 6.42 2.86 7.35
CA GLU A 143 5.18 2.09 7.58
C GLU A 143 4.05 2.55 6.63
N ALA A 144 3.91 3.86 6.42
CA ALA A 144 2.93 4.42 5.49
C ALA A 144 3.23 4.00 4.03
N SER A 145 4.51 4.00 3.64
CA SER A 145 4.93 3.56 2.30
C SER A 145 4.65 2.07 2.06
N ALA A 146 4.94 1.22 3.05
CA ALA A 146 4.62 -0.21 2.99
C ALA A 146 3.10 -0.46 2.93
N SER A 147 2.33 0.33 3.68
CA SER A 147 0.86 0.28 3.65
C SER A 147 0.30 0.67 2.28
N ALA A 148 0.85 1.70 1.66
CA ALA A 148 0.47 2.11 0.31
C ALA A 148 0.76 1.01 -0.74
N ALA A 149 1.94 0.39 -0.70
CA ALA A 149 2.28 -0.72 -1.60
C ALA A 149 1.35 -1.94 -1.41
N SER A 150 0.97 -2.21 -0.15
CA SER A 150 0.01 -3.27 0.17
C SER A 150 -1.38 -2.97 -0.40
N ALA A 151 -1.82 -1.70 -0.32
CA ALA A 151 -3.08 -1.26 -0.91
C ALA A 151 -3.09 -1.40 -2.44
N ASP A 152 -1.99 -1.07 -3.12
CA ASP A 152 -1.86 -1.26 -4.57
C ASP A 152 -1.88 -2.73 -4.98
N THR A 153 -1.26 -3.60 -4.18
CA THR A 153 -1.33 -5.05 -4.37
C THR A 153 -2.76 -5.56 -4.22
N ALA A 154 -3.47 -5.12 -3.17
CA ALA A 154 -4.87 -5.48 -2.95
C ALA A 154 -5.78 -4.98 -4.09
N ARG A 155 -5.56 -3.76 -4.58
CA ARG A 155 -6.29 -3.20 -5.74
C ARG A 155 -6.09 -4.06 -6.99
N THR A 156 -4.86 -4.50 -7.24
CA THR A 156 -4.53 -5.36 -8.39
C THR A 156 -5.20 -6.74 -8.25
N ALA A 157 -5.16 -7.33 -7.06
CA ALA A 157 -5.83 -8.61 -6.78
C ALA A 157 -7.36 -8.50 -6.96
N ALA A 158 -7.98 -7.41 -6.49
CA ALA A 158 -9.40 -7.15 -6.69
C ALA A 158 -9.77 -7.03 -8.18
N ALA A 159 -8.94 -6.34 -8.97
CA ALA A 159 -9.16 -6.23 -10.42
C ALA A 159 -9.05 -7.59 -11.12
N ALA A 160 -8.10 -8.43 -10.74
CA ALA A 160 -7.97 -9.80 -11.26
C ALA A 160 -9.18 -10.67 -10.91
N SER A 161 -9.65 -10.61 -9.66
CA SER A 161 -10.86 -11.31 -9.22
C SER A 161 -12.10 -10.86 -9.98
N ALA A 162 -12.24 -9.55 -10.26
CA ALA A 162 -13.35 -9.04 -11.07
C ALA A 162 -13.28 -9.53 -12.52
N ALA A 163 -12.10 -9.64 -13.11
CA ALA A 163 -11.93 -10.22 -14.45
C ALA A 163 -12.30 -11.72 -14.47
N ALA A 164 -11.85 -12.48 -13.46
CA ALA A 164 -12.21 -13.90 -13.33
C ALA A 164 -13.71 -14.11 -13.16
N ALA A 165 -14.40 -13.23 -12.40
CA ALA A 165 -15.85 -13.27 -12.27
C ALA A 165 -16.56 -13.08 -13.63
N LYS A 166 -16.13 -12.10 -14.44
CA LYS A 166 -16.67 -11.90 -15.79
C LYS A 166 -16.44 -13.10 -16.71
N THR A 167 -15.28 -13.75 -16.63
CA THR A 167 -15.03 -15.00 -17.37
C THR A 167 -15.97 -16.12 -16.91
N SER A 168 -16.22 -16.22 -15.60
CA SER A 168 -17.16 -17.20 -15.06
C SER A 168 -18.59 -16.96 -15.54
N GLU A 169 -19.04 -15.70 -15.57
CA GLU A 169 -20.34 -15.32 -16.15
C GLU A 169 -20.46 -15.74 -17.61
N ALA A 170 -19.45 -15.45 -18.43
CA ALA A 170 -19.43 -15.85 -19.84
C ALA A 170 -19.48 -17.38 -20.02
N ASN A 171 -18.76 -18.13 -19.18
CA ASN A 171 -18.80 -19.60 -19.19
C ASN A 171 -20.17 -20.15 -18.78
N ALA A 172 -20.84 -19.51 -17.81
CA ALA A 172 -22.18 -19.88 -17.38
C ALA A 172 -23.21 -19.64 -18.50
N ASP A 173 -23.10 -18.51 -19.22
CA ASP A 173 -23.97 -18.22 -20.36
C ASP A 173 -23.72 -19.19 -21.53
N ALA A 174 -22.45 -19.50 -21.83
CA ALA A 174 -22.11 -20.51 -22.85
C ALA A 174 -22.67 -21.89 -22.49
N SER A 175 -22.58 -22.28 -21.21
CA SER A 175 -23.15 -23.54 -20.71
C SER A 175 -24.68 -23.56 -20.82
N ARG A 176 -25.34 -22.42 -20.58
CA ARG A 176 -26.79 -22.28 -20.74
C ARG A 176 -27.21 -22.45 -22.20
N THR A 177 -26.47 -21.86 -23.13
CA THR A 177 -26.71 -22.04 -24.58
C THR A 177 -26.53 -23.50 -24.98
N ALA A 178 -25.44 -24.15 -24.59
CA ALA A 178 -25.19 -25.56 -24.90
C ALA A 178 -26.27 -26.50 -24.33
N ALA A 179 -26.79 -26.21 -23.14
CA ALA A 179 -27.92 -26.94 -22.56
C ALA A 179 -29.20 -26.74 -23.39
N GLY A 180 -29.46 -25.52 -23.88
CA GLY A 180 -30.57 -25.22 -24.79
C GLY A 180 -30.48 -25.99 -26.10
N ASP A 181 -29.30 -26.01 -26.73
CA ASP A 181 -29.06 -26.75 -27.98
C ASP A 181 -29.25 -28.26 -27.79
N SER A 182 -28.76 -28.78 -26.65
CA SER A 182 -28.93 -30.20 -26.30
C SER A 182 -30.41 -30.57 -26.10
N ALA A 183 -31.19 -29.68 -25.47
CA ALA A 183 -32.63 -29.87 -25.33
C ALA A 183 -33.36 -29.86 -26.68
N ALA A 184 -32.97 -28.96 -27.60
CA ALA A 184 -33.52 -28.93 -28.95
C ALA A 184 -33.18 -30.19 -29.75
N ALA A 185 -31.94 -30.68 -29.66
CA ALA A 185 -31.51 -31.93 -30.29
C ALA A 185 -32.27 -33.15 -29.74
N ALA A 186 -32.51 -33.19 -28.43
CA ALA A 186 -33.32 -34.23 -27.80
C ALA A 186 -34.78 -34.20 -28.29
N ALA A 187 -35.38 -33.01 -28.41
CA ALA A 187 -36.73 -32.86 -28.96
C ALA A 187 -36.82 -33.32 -30.42
N ALA A 188 -35.85 -32.94 -31.26
CA ALA A 188 -35.79 -33.39 -32.65
C ALA A 188 -35.64 -34.92 -32.76
N SER A 189 -34.83 -35.52 -31.89
CA SER A 189 -34.65 -36.98 -31.82
C SER A 189 -35.94 -37.68 -31.41
N ALA A 190 -36.70 -37.11 -30.46
CA ALA A 190 -38.01 -37.63 -30.07
C ALA A 190 -39.01 -37.60 -31.22
N THR A 191 -39.06 -36.50 -31.99
CA THR A 191 -39.89 -36.41 -33.20
C THR A 191 -39.49 -37.45 -34.25
N ALA A 192 -38.19 -37.63 -34.50
CA ALA A 192 -37.70 -38.64 -35.44
C ALA A 192 -38.07 -40.08 -35.01
N ALA A 193 -38.01 -40.36 -33.71
CA ALA A 193 -38.44 -41.64 -33.16
C ALA A 193 -39.95 -41.86 -33.35
N GLN A 194 -40.77 -40.84 -33.13
CA GLN A 194 -42.21 -40.90 -33.37
C GLN A 194 -42.53 -41.19 -34.85
N THR A 195 -41.89 -40.46 -35.78
CA THR A 195 -42.05 -40.73 -37.22
C THR A 195 -41.63 -42.14 -37.59
N SER A 196 -40.58 -42.67 -36.97
CA SER A 196 -40.12 -44.05 -37.20
C SER A 196 -41.14 -45.08 -36.70
N ALA A 197 -41.77 -44.83 -35.54
CA ALA A 197 -42.85 -45.67 -35.02
C ALA A 197 -44.08 -45.68 -35.95
N GLU A 198 -44.47 -44.52 -36.49
CA GLU A 198 -45.57 -44.41 -37.46
C GLU A 198 -45.27 -45.22 -38.74
N ARG A 199 -44.04 -45.13 -39.27
CA ARG A 199 -43.60 -45.92 -40.43
C ARG A 199 -43.61 -47.43 -40.15
N ALA A 200 -43.23 -47.84 -38.95
CA ALA A 200 -43.28 -49.24 -38.55
C ALA A 200 -44.73 -49.75 -38.53
N GLY A 201 -45.67 -48.98 -37.97
CA GLY A 201 -47.11 -49.32 -37.97
C GLY A 201 -47.71 -49.38 -39.38
N ALA A 202 -47.33 -48.46 -40.27
CA ALA A 202 -47.72 -48.50 -41.67
C ALA A 202 -47.17 -49.76 -42.38
N SER A 203 -45.93 -50.15 -42.10
CA SER A 203 -45.31 -51.36 -42.64
C SER A 203 -45.99 -52.63 -42.15
N GLU A 204 -46.35 -52.69 -40.86
CA GLU A 204 -47.13 -53.79 -40.29
C GLU A 204 -48.49 -53.94 -41.00
N THR A 205 -49.18 -52.82 -41.24
CA THR A 205 -50.46 -52.82 -41.96
C THR A 205 -50.28 -53.34 -43.40
N ALA A 206 -49.26 -52.85 -44.11
CA ALA A 206 -48.95 -53.33 -45.46
C ALA A 206 -48.62 -54.83 -45.51
N ALA A 207 -47.92 -55.35 -44.50
CA ALA A 207 -47.64 -56.77 -44.36
C ALA A 207 -48.92 -57.60 -44.18
N LYS A 208 -49.84 -57.18 -43.29
CA LYS A 208 -51.15 -57.84 -43.10
C LYS A 208 -52.01 -57.81 -44.36
N THR A 209 -51.99 -56.70 -45.09
CA THR A 209 -52.66 -56.61 -46.40
C THR A 209 -52.06 -57.61 -47.39
N SER A 210 -50.73 -57.72 -47.44
CA SER A 210 -50.04 -58.67 -48.32
C SER A 210 -50.35 -60.13 -47.96
N GLU A 211 -50.40 -60.46 -46.67
CA GLU A 211 -50.81 -61.78 -46.17
C GLU A 211 -52.24 -62.13 -46.62
N THR A 212 -53.16 -61.18 -46.53
CA THR A 212 -54.55 -61.35 -47.01
C THR A 212 -54.60 -61.61 -48.51
N GLN A 213 -53.85 -60.83 -49.32
CA GLN A 213 -53.78 -61.01 -50.77
C GLN A 213 -53.18 -62.37 -51.15
N ALA A 214 -52.16 -62.83 -50.43
CA ALA A 214 -51.57 -64.15 -50.63
C ALA A 214 -52.58 -65.28 -50.32
N ALA A 215 -53.34 -65.15 -49.23
CA ALA A 215 -54.39 -66.10 -48.89
C ALA A 215 -55.51 -66.15 -49.94
N SER A 216 -55.96 -64.99 -50.45
CA SER A 216 -56.91 -64.91 -51.56
C SER A 216 -56.38 -65.59 -52.82
N SER A 217 -55.13 -65.29 -53.20
CA SER A 217 -54.49 -65.89 -54.37
C SER A 217 -54.38 -67.41 -54.26
N ALA A 218 -54.09 -67.93 -53.06
CA ALA A 218 -54.08 -69.37 -52.80
C ALA A 218 -55.49 -70.00 -52.93
N GLY A 219 -56.53 -69.30 -52.46
CA GLY A 219 -57.92 -69.69 -52.66
C GLY A 219 -58.31 -69.77 -54.13
N ASP A 220 -57.96 -68.75 -54.92
CA ASP A 220 -58.22 -68.70 -56.36
C ASP A 220 -57.48 -69.83 -57.11
N ALA A 221 -56.24 -70.13 -56.72
CA ALA A 221 -55.48 -71.26 -57.26
C ALA A 221 -56.15 -72.60 -56.93
N GLY A 222 -56.66 -72.78 -55.70
CA GLY A 222 -57.41 -73.98 -55.30
C GLY A 222 -58.73 -74.15 -56.05
N ALA A 223 -59.46 -73.06 -56.27
CA ALA A 223 -60.67 -73.05 -57.09
C ALA A 223 -60.35 -73.42 -58.55
N SER A 224 -59.26 -72.87 -59.10
CA SER A 224 -58.78 -73.18 -60.45
C SER A 224 -58.40 -74.66 -60.59
N ALA A 225 -57.72 -75.24 -59.59
CA ALA A 225 -57.39 -76.66 -59.58
C ALA A 225 -58.65 -77.55 -59.52
N THR A 226 -59.65 -77.16 -58.73
CA THR A 226 -60.95 -77.87 -58.66
C THR A 226 -61.68 -77.82 -60.00
N ALA A 227 -61.69 -76.65 -60.65
CA ALA A 227 -62.26 -76.49 -61.98
C ALA A 227 -61.55 -77.37 -63.01
N ALA A 228 -60.20 -77.42 -62.99
CA ALA A 228 -59.43 -78.28 -63.88
C ALA A 228 -59.75 -79.78 -63.68
N ALA A 229 -59.86 -80.26 -62.44
CA ALA A 229 -60.24 -81.64 -62.14
C ALA A 229 -61.68 -81.96 -62.60
N ALA A 230 -62.61 -81.02 -62.45
CA ALA A 230 -63.97 -81.15 -62.98
C ALA A 230 -63.97 -81.23 -64.52
N SER A 231 -63.16 -80.41 -65.19
CA SER A 231 -62.97 -80.46 -66.65
C SER A 231 -62.36 -81.79 -67.10
N GLU A 232 -61.37 -82.34 -66.37
CA GLU A 232 -60.79 -83.66 -66.66
C GLU A 232 -61.86 -84.76 -66.55
N LYS A 233 -62.66 -84.76 -65.48
CA LYS A 233 -63.78 -85.70 -65.30
C LYS A 233 -64.81 -85.58 -66.43
N ALA A 234 -65.15 -84.35 -66.83
CA ALA A 234 -66.05 -84.10 -67.95
C ALA A 234 -65.48 -84.64 -69.27
N ALA A 235 -64.19 -84.41 -69.54
CA ALA A 235 -63.52 -84.94 -70.72
C ALA A 235 -63.52 -86.48 -70.73
N ALA A 236 -63.25 -87.12 -69.59
CA ALA A 236 -63.32 -88.58 -69.46
C ALA A 236 -64.74 -89.12 -69.73
N ALA A 237 -65.77 -88.44 -69.23
CA ALA A 237 -67.17 -88.78 -69.49
C ALA A 237 -67.51 -88.63 -70.99
N SER A 238 -67.08 -87.55 -71.63
CA SER A 238 -67.24 -87.34 -73.08
C SER A 238 -66.53 -88.43 -73.89
N ALA A 239 -65.32 -88.85 -73.50
CA ALA A 239 -64.59 -89.94 -74.15
C ALA A 239 -65.32 -91.29 -74.00
N ALA A 240 -65.91 -91.58 -72.84
CA ALA A 240 -66.72 -92.77 -72.62
C ALA A 240 -67.99 -92.75 -73.48
N ALA A 241 -68.68 -91.61 -73.54
CA ALA A 241 -69.85 -91.43 -74.41
C ALA A 241 -69.49 -91.67 -75.89
N ALA A 242 -68.34 -91.16 -76.35
CA ALA A 242 -67.85 -91.41 -77.71
C ALA A 242 -67.60 -92.91 -77.98
N LYS A 243 -66.97 -93.64 -77.04
CA LYS A 243 -66.79 -95.11 -77.17
C LYS A 243 -68.11 -95.87 -77.22
N THR A 244 -69.10 -95.46 -76.41
CA THR A 244 -70.45 -96.03 -76.46
C THR A 244 -71.10 -95.76 -77.82
N SER A 245 -70.98 -94.53 -78.34
CA SER A 245 -71.46 -94.19 -79.68
C SER A 245 -70.78 -95.01 -80.78
N GLU A 246 -69.47 -95.24 -80.69
CA GLU A 246 -68.71 -96.11 -81.60
C GLU A 246 -69.22 -97.56 -81.55
N THR A 247 -69.45 -98.10 -80.34
CA THR A 247 -70.03 -99.44 -80.13
C THR A 247 -71.43 -99.55 -80.71
N ASN A 248 -72.28 -98.54 -80.49
CA ASN A 248 -73.62 -98.47 -81.04
C ASN A 248 -73.57 -98.45 -82.58
N ALA A 249 -72.68 -97.64 -83.17
CA ALA A 249 -72.49 -97.59 -84.61
C ALA A 249 -72.04 -98.94 -85.20
N ALA A 250 -71.08 -99.62 -84.53
CA ALA A 250 -70.63 -100.96 -84.92
C ALA A 250 -71.76 -102.00 -84.81
N THR A 251 -72.57 -101.92 -83.76
CA THR A 251 -73.76 -102.77 -83.58
C THR A 251 -74.77 -102.54 -84.69
N SER A 252 -75.10 -101.28 -84.99
CA SER A 252 -75.98 -100.92 -86.10
C SER A 252 -75.46 -101.43 -87.45
N ALA A 253 -74.15 -101.33 -87.69
CA ALA A 253 -73.52 -101.88 -88.90
C ALA A 253 -73.66 -103.41 -88.97
N SER A 254 -73.47 -104.13 -87.86
CA SER A 254 -73.69 -105.58 -87.77
C SER A 254 -75.16 -105.95 -88.02
N THR A 255 -76.11 -105.22 -87.43
CA THR A 255 -77.54 -105.42 -87.67
C THR A 255 -77.90 -105.17 -89.14
N ALA A 256 -77.34 -104.13 -89.76
CA ALA A 256 -77.52 -103.86 -91.18
C ALA A 256 -76.96 -104.99 -92.05
N ALA A 257 -75.76 -105.51 -91.72
CA ALA A 257 -75.17 -106.65 -92.41
C ALA A 257 -76.02 -107.92 -92.26
N ALA A 258 -76.50 -108.22 -91.05
CA ALA A 258 -77.41 -109.35 -90.81
C ALA A 258 -78.73 -109.20 -91.60
N SER A 259 -79.27 -107.99 -91.67
CA SER A 259 -80.46 -107.68 -92.48
C SER A 259 -80.20 -107.86 -93.98
N ALA A 260 -79.01 -107.47 -94.46
CA ALA A 260 -78.59 -107.71 -95.84
C ALA A 260 -78.44 -109.21 -96.14
N THR A 261 -77.85 -109.98 -95.22
CA THR A 261 -77.80 -111.45 -95.31
C THR A 261 -79.19 -112.05 -95.35
N ALA A 262 -80.09 -111.65 -94.46
CA ALA A 262 -81.49 -112.11 -94.47
C ALA A 262 -82.17 -111.80 -95.80
N ALA A 263 -82.01 -110.58 -96.33
CA ALA A 263 -82.51 -110.22 -97.65
C ALA A 263 -81.92 -111.09 -98.78
N SER A 264 -80.61 -111.39 -98.71
CA SER A 264 -79.95 -112.28 -99.69
C SER A 264 -80.42 -113.73 -99.59
N SER A 265 -80.70 -114.23 -98.38
CA SER A 265 -81.30 -115.54 -98.16
C SER A 265 -82.72 -115.58 -98.71
N SER A 266 -83.55 -114.58 -98.43
CA SER A 266 -84.89 -114.47 -99.01
C SER A 266 -84.85 -114.36 -100.55
N ALA A 267 -83.88 -113.66 -101.12
CA ALA A 267 -83.67 -113.62 -102.56
C ALA A 267 -83.24 -114.98 -103.13
N SER A 268 -82.40 -115.72 -102.40
CA SER A 268 -81.98 -117.09 -102.76
C SER A 268 -83.13 -118.08 -102.65
N GLU A 269 -83.97 -117.97 -101.62
CA GLU A 269 -85.22 -118.74 -101.47
C GLU A 269 -86.17 -118.42 -102.62
N ALA A 270 -86.34 -117.14 -102.97
CA ALA A 270 -87.13 -116.74 -104.14
C ALA A 270 -86.55 -117.29 -105.46
N SER A 271 -85.23 -117.29 -105.63
CA SER A 271 -84.56 -117.89 -106.79
C SER A 271 -84.70 -119.41 -106.82
N THR A 272 -84.69 -120.08 -105.67
CA THR A 272 -84.92 -121.52 -105.55
C THR A 272 -86.39 -121.85 -105.87
N HIS A 273 -87.32 -121.00 -105.44
CA HIS A 273 -88.73 -121.10 -105.82
C HIS A 273 -88.95 -120.86 -107.32
N ALA A 274 -88.23 -119.90 -107.92
CA ALA A 274 -88.25 -119.67 -109.35
C ALA A 274 -87.67 -120.88 -110.12
N ALA A 275 -86.55 -121.45 -109.67
CA ALA A 275 -85.97 -122.65 -110.26
C ALA A 275 -86.86 -123.91 -110.07
N ALA A 276 -87.55 -124.04 -108.93
CA ALA A 276 -88.54 -125.09 -108.69
C ALA A 276 -89.79 -124.91 -109.57
N SER A 277 -90.19 -123.66 -109.82
CA SER A 277 -91.22 -123.29 -110.78
C SER A 277 -90.80 -123.62 -112.21
N ASP A 278 -89.57 -123.30 -112.64
CA ASP A 278 -89.03 -123.66 -113.95
C ASP A 278 -88.86 -125.17 -114.11
N THR A 279 -88.45 -125.88 -113.04
CA THR A 279 -88.38 -127.35 -113.03
C THR A 279 -89.78 -127.94 -113.17
N SER A 280 -90.77 -127.39 -112.46
CA SER A 280 -92.17 -127.79 -112.56
C SER A 280 -92.76 -127.45 -113.94
N ALA A 281 -92.37 -126.33 -114.56
CA ALA A 281 -92.75 -125.96 -115.92
C ALA A 281 -92.10 -126.86 -116.97
N SER A 282 -90.83 -127.25 -116.81
CA SER A 282 -90.13 -128.18 -117.71
C SER A 282 -90.66 -129.62 -117.60
N LEU A 283 -91.05 -130.07 -116.40
CA LEU A 283 -91.74 -131.35 -116.18
C LEU A 283 -93.16 -131.34 -116.73
N ALA A 284 -93.87 -130.20 -116.68
CA ALA A 284 -95.15 -130.01 -117.36
C ALA A 284 -95.03 -129.96 -118.90
N ALA A 285 -93.87 -129.56 -119.44
CA ALA A 285 -93.62 -129.55 -120.87
C ALA A 285 -93.25 -130.95 -121.43
N GLN A 286 -92.56 -131.80 -120.66
CA GLN A 286 -92.18 -133.15 -121.11
C GLN A 286 -93.36 -134.15 -121.14
N SER A 287 -94.44 -133.91 -120.38
CA SER A 287 -95.66 -134.72 -120.50
C SER A 287 -96.56 -134.36 -121.69
N SER A 288 -96.18 -133.34 -122.47
CA SER A 288 -96.96 -132.86 -123.62
C SER A 288 -96.59 -133.49 -124.98
N THR A 289 -95.71 -134.51 -125.03
CA THR A 289 -95.27 -135.16 -126.30
C THR A 289 -95.03 -136.68 -126.25
N ALA A 290 -95.92 -137.46 -125.61
CA ALA A 290 -96.13 -138.87 -125.95
C ALA A 290 -97.48 -139.39 -125.43
#